data_AF-A0A4W5MTJ8-F1
#
_entry.id   AF-A0A4W5MTJ8-F1
#
_cell.length_a   1.000
_cell.length_b   1.000
_cell.length_c   1.000
_cell.angle_alpha   90.00
_cell.angle_beta   90.00
_cell.angle_gamma   90.00
#
_symmetry.space_group_name_H-M   'P 1'
#
loop_
_entity.id
_entity.type
_entity.pdbx_description
1 polymer ?
#
loop_
_entity_poly.entity_id
_entity_poly.type
_entity_poly.pdbx_seq_one_letter_code
_entity_poly.pdbx_strand_id
1 'polypeptide(L)'
;MSSAQGKDISDYHISVVRAPPEWEVGVFVAGFLLLLAVAGVNLWKLWKSGSFPAPSPFPNFDYRYLQEKYGNSFSEARQKVRVYLKSIDIT
;
A
#
# COMPACT_ATOMS: atom_id res chain seq x y z
N MET A 1 11.90 -42.84 -32.98
CA MET A 1 11.88 -41.46 -33.55
C MET A 1 11.23 -40.42 -32.63
N SER A 2 10.78 -40.77 -31.41
CA SER A 2 10.06 -39.85 -30.50
C SER A 2 10.96 -38.93 -29.65
N SER A 3 12.24 -39.27 -29.46
CA SER A 3 13.17 -38.51 -28.60
C SER A 3 13.71 -37.22 -29.22
N ALA A 4 13.74 -37.10 -30.56
CA ALA A 4 14.24 -35.91 -31.24
C ALA A 4 13.26 -34.73 -31.17
N GLN A 5 11.95 -35.00 -31.34
CA GLN A 5 10.89 -33.97 -31.24
C GLN A 5 10.74 -33.39 -29.83
N GLY A 6 10.88 -34.22 -28.78
CA GLY A 6 10.79 -33.74 -27.41
C GLY A 6 11.94 -32.82 -27.00
N LYS A 7 13.13 -33.05 -27.58
CA LYS A 7 14.31 -32.19 -27.38
C LYS A 7 14.12 -30.84 -28.07
N ASP A 8 13.60 -30.83 -29.29
CA ASP A 8 13.33 -29.62 -30.08
C ASP A 8 12.31 -28.69 -29.41
N ILE A 9 11.24 -29.26 -28.84
CA ILE A 9 10.22 -28.50 -28.08
C ILE A 9 10.83 -27.92 -26.80
N SER A 10 11.63 -28.70 -26.08
CA SER A 10 12.29 -28.25 -24.85
C SER A 10 13.28 -27.11 -25.12
N ASP A 11 14.07 -27.24 -26.20
CA ASP A 11 15.04 -26.24 -26.62
C ASP A 11 14.34 -24.95 -27.11
N TYR A 12 13.16 -25.06 -27.74
CA TYR A 12 12.30 -23.93 -28.08
C TYR A 12 11.75 -23.20 -26.84
N HIS A 13 11.26 -23.93 -25.85
CA HIS A 13 10.79 -23.30 -24.61
C HIS A 13 11.93 -22.59 -23.86
N ILE A 14 13.14 -23.15 -23.86
CA ILE A 14 14.33 -22.53 -23.25
C ILE A 14 14.75 -21.27 -24.03
N SER A 15 14.68 -21.29 -25.37
CA SER A 15 15.09 -20.15 -26.20
C SER A 15 14.15 -18.96 -26.05
N VAL A 16 12.84 -19.18 -25.98
CA VAL A 16 11.83 -18.15 -25.71
C VAL A 16 12.08 -17.46 -24.36
N VAL A 17 12.49 -18.21 -23.33
CA VAL A 17 12.78 -17.65 -22.01
C VAL A 17 14.10 -16.86 -21.98
N ARG A 18 15.10 -17.27 -22.79
CA ARG A 18 16.45 -16.70 -22.75
C ARG A 18 16.64 -15.52 -23.71
N ALA A 19 15.93 -15.52 -24.83
CA ALA A 19 15.98 -14.50 -25.87
C ALA A 19 14.56 -14.32 -26.45
N PRO A 20 13.65 -13.69 -25.70
CA PRO A 20 12.29 -13.49 -26.18
C PRO A 20 12.29 -12.66 -27.46
N PRO A 21 11.41 -12.96 -28.43
CA PRO A 21 11.19 -12.11 -29.59
C PRO A 21 10.89 -10.66 -29.19
N GLU A 22 11.37 -9.69 -29.98
CA GLU A 22 11.24 -8.24 -29.66
C GLU A 22 9.79 -7.80 -29.43
N TRP A 23 8.81 -8.44 -30.07
CA TRP A 23 7.40 -8.12 -29.89
C TRP A 23 6.89 -8.47 -28.48
N GLU A 24 7.41 -9.53 -27.84
CA GLU A 24 7.03 -9.91 -26.47
C GLU A 24 7.50 -8.87 -25.46
N VAL A 25 8.71 -8.35 -25.65
CA VAL A 25 9.25 -7.23 -24.86
C VAL A 25 8.33 -6.01 -24.99
N GLY A 26 7.85 -5.73 -26.21
CA GLY A 26 6.86 -4.68 -26.46
C GLY A 26 5.56 -4.88 -25.66
N VAL A 27 5.05 -6.11 -25.59
CA VAL A 27 3.84 -6.44 -24.80
C VAL A 27 4.08 -6.22 -23.31
N PHE A 28 5.23 -6.65 -22.77
CA PHE A 28 5.54 -6.46 -21.35
C PHE A 28 5.66 -4.99 -20.98
N VAL A 29 6.37 -4.20 -21.78
CA VAL A 29 6.53 -2.75 -21.55
C VAL A 29 5.18 -2.06 -21.64
N ALA A 30 4.37 -2.37 -22.65
CA ALA A 30 3.03 -1.79 -22.81
C ALA A 30 2.12 -2.13 -21.62
N GLY A 31 2.11 -3.39 -21.18
CA GLY A 31 1.34 -3.83 -20.02
C GLY A 31 1.80 -3.15 -18.73
N PHE A 32 3.10 -3.03 -18.50
CA PHE A 32 3.66 -2.31 -17.35
C PHE A 32 3.25 -0.84 -17.33
N LEU A 33 3.34 -0.14 -18.47
CA LEU A 33 2.92 1.25 -18.59
C LEU A 33 1.42 1.42 -18.36
N LEU A 34 0.59 0.48 -18.85
CA LEU A 34 -0.84 0.48 -18.60
C LEU A 34 -1.14 0.34 -17.10
N LEU A 35 -0.49 -0.60 -16.41
CA LEU A 35 -0.65 -0.78 -14.97
C LEU A 35 -0.21 0.47 -14.19
N LEU A 36 0.91 1.09 -14.57
CA LEU A 36 1.37 2.34 -13.98
C LEU A 36 0.37 3.49 -14.19
N ALA A 37 -0.20 3.61 -15.39
CA ALA A 37 -1.21 4.63 -15.67
C ALA A 37 -2.46 4.43 -14.80
N VAL A 38 -2.96 3.19 -14.70
CA VAL A 38 -4.10 2.85 -13.84
C VAL A 38 -3.80 3.17 -12.37
N ALA A 39 -2.64 2.75 -11.86
CA ALA A 39 -2.22 3.04 -10.50
C ALA A 39 -2.13 4.55 -10.25
N GLY A 40 -1.48 5.29 -11.15
CA GLY A 40 -1.35 6.75 -11.09
C GLY A 40 -2.69 7.47 -11.07
N VAL A 41 -3.65 7.06 -11.91
CA VAL A 41 -5.01 7.61 -11.92
C VAL A 41 -5.75 7.32 -10.61
N ASN A 42 -5.62 6.12 -10.05
CA ASN A 42 -6.23 5.78 -8.77
C ASN A 42 -5.63 6.61 -7.62
N LEU A 43 -4.31 6.74 -7.56
CA LEU A 43 -3.63 7.58 -6.58
C LEU A 43 -3.99 9.06 -6.73
N TRP A 44 -4.06 9.57 -7.95
CA TRP A 44 -4.51 10.93 -8.23
C TRP A 44 -5.93 11.17 -7.73
N LYS A 45 -6.85 10.23 -8.00
CA LYS A 45 -8.23 10.28 -7.51
C LYS A 45 -8.29 10.29 -5.98
N LEU A 46 -7.49 9.45 -5.31
CA LEU A 46 -7.40 9.41 -3.85
C LEU A 46 -6.85 10.72 -3.28
N TRP A 47 -5.79 11.24 -3.89
CA TRP A 47 -5.17 12.49 -3.46
C TRP A 47 -6.11 13.69 -3.63
N LYS A 48 -6.84 13.76 -4.75
CA LYS A 48 -7.83 14.82 -5.00
C LYS A 48 -9.12 14.66 -4.19
N SER A 49 -9.54 13.43 -3.86
CA SER A 49 -10.80 13.21 -3.14
C SER A 49 -10.74 13.59 -1.66
N GLY A 50 -9.53 13.77 -1.09
CA GLY A 50 -9.29 14.36 0.24
C GLY A 50 -10.00 13.65 1.42
N SER A 51 -10.73 12.58 1.15
CA SER A 51 -11.65 11.90 2.07
C SER A 51 -11.16 10.49 2.34
N PHE A 52 -9.84 10.37 2.49
CA PHE A 52 -9.20 9.17 3.00
C PHE A 52 -8.69 9.47 4.42
N PRO A 53 -9.14 8.74 5.44
CA PRO A 53 -9.99 7.54 5.36
C PRO A 53 -11.44 7.88 5.00
N ALA A 54 -12.10 6.97 4.27
CA ALA A 54 -13.53 7.05 4.05
C ALA A 54 -14.23 7.21 5.42
N PRO A 55 -15.23 8.10 5.54
CA PRO A 55 -15.96 8.25 6.79
C PRO A 55 -16.49 6.88 7.22
N SER A 56 -16.23 6.52 8.47
CA SER A 56 -16.67 5.24 8.99
C SER A 56 -18.18 5.10 8.79
N PRO A 57 -18.68 3.97 8.29
CA PRO A 57 -20.12 3.73 8.15
C PRO A 57 -20.82 3.64 9.51
N PHE A 58 -20.04 3.52 10.59
CA PHE A 58 -20.55 3.53 11.94
C PHE A 58 -20.64 4.98 12.45
N PRO A 59 -21.84 5.46 12.83
CA PRO A 59 -22.04 6.82 13.36
C PRO A 59 -21.15 7.15 14.57
N ASN A 60 -20.73 6.11 15.31
CA ASN A 60 -19.95 6.23 16.53
C ASN A 60 -18.43 6.24 16.31
N PHE A 61 -17.97 6.11 15.06
CA PHE A 61 -16.55 6.03 14.67
C PHE A 61 -16.15 7.24 13.83
N ASP A 62 -16.66 8.42 14.18
CA ASP A 62 -16.09 9.67 13.69
C ASP A 62 -14.77 9.93 14.45
N TYR A 63 -13.65 9.88 13.73
CA TYR A 63 -12.33 10.14 14.31
C TYR A 63 -12.23 11.53 14.94
N ARG A 64 -12.99 12.53 14.46
CA ARG A 64 -13.02 13.87 15.06
C ARG A 64 -13.73 13.85 16.41
N TYR A 65 -14.86 13.16 16.50
CA TYR A 65 -15.57 12.95 17.76
C TYR A 65 -14.70 12.17 18.76
N LEU A 66 -14.03 11.12 18.31
CA LEU A 66 -13.13 10.35 19.17
C LEU A 66 -11.93 11.19 19.63
N GLN A 67 -11.37 12.04 18.76
CA GLN A 67 -10.28 12.95 19.11
C GLN A 67 -10.73 14.05 20.08
N GLU A 68 -11.92 14.60 19.92
CA GLU A 68 -12.46 15.60 20.84
C GLU A 68 -12.79 14.99 22.21
N LYS A 69 -13.41 13.80 22.22
CA LYS A 69 -13.85 13.12 23.46
C LYS A 69 -12.72 12.44 24.22
N TYR A 70 -11.73 11.87 23.52
CA TYR A 70 -10.67 11.07 24.12
C TYR A 70 -9.25 11.59 23.86
N GLY A 71 -9.05 12.47 22.87
CA GLY A 71 -7.72 12.96 22.47
C GLY A 71 -7.09 13.95 23.46
N ASN A 72 -7.88 14.73 24.19
CA ASN A 72 -7.39 15.61 25.27
C ASN A 72 -6.97 14.83 26.53
N SER A 73 -7.42 13.57 26.68
CA SER A 73 -7.10 12.77 27.86
C SER A 73 -5.63 12.36 27.94
N PHE A 74 -4.92 12.27 26.80
CA PHE A 74 -3.52 11.82 26.81
C PHE A 74 -2.56 12.92 27.26
N SER A 75 -2.80 14.17 26.86
CA SER A 75 -2.01 15.34 27.33
C SER A 75 -2.29 15.61 28.80
N GLU A 76 -3.55 15.56 29.23
CA GLU A 76 -3.94 15.71 30.63
C GLU A 76 -3.42 14.58 31.51
N ALA A 77 -3.47 13.33 31.05
CA ALA A 77 -2.90 12.19 31.77
C ALA A 77 -1.38 12.35 31.92
N ARG A 78 -0.66 12.75 30.87
CA ARG A 78 0.78 13.06 30.96
C ARG A 78 1.06 14.21 31.92
N GLN A 79 0.25 15.26 31.92
CA GLN A 79 0.44 16.40 32.79
C GLN A 79 0.20 16.03 34.26
N LYS A 80 -0.85 15.24 34.54
CA LYS A 80 -1.12 14.71 35.88
C LYS A 80 0.01 13.80 36.36
N VAL A 81 0.47 12.86 35.53
CA VAL A 81 1.62 11.99 35.88
C VAL A 81 2.89 12.80 36.15
N ARG A 82 3.17 13.83 35.34
CA ARG A 82 4.31 14.73 35.56
C ARG A 82 4.19 15.51 36.88
N VAL A 83 3.01 15.99 37.22
CA VAL A 83 2.76 16.70 38.49
C VAL A 83 2.90 15.74 39.69
N TYR A 84 2.36 14.53 39.60
CA TYR A 84 2.49 13.51 40.63
C TYR A 84 3.95 13.10 40.86
N LEU A 85 4.71 12.85 39.78
CA LEU A 85 6.14 12.52 39.90
C LEU A 85 6.93 13.68 40.51
N LYS A 86 6.63 14.91 40.11
CA LYS A 86 7.26 16.10 40.72
C LYS A 86 6.92 16.27 42.19
N SER A 87 5.73 15.86 42.65
CA SER A 87 5.39 15.89 44.08
C SER A 87 6.10 14.79 44.89
N ILE A 88 6.45 13.66 44.27
CA ILE A 88 7.19 12.58 44.91
C ILE A 88 8.67 12.94 45.04
N ASP A 89 9.28 13.57 44.02
CA ASP A 89 10.69 14.02 44.07
C ASP A 89 10.96 15.19 45.03
N ILE A 90 9.91 15.87 45.54
CA ILE A 90 10.03 17.01 46.47
C ILE A 90 9.82 16.57 47.94
N THR A 91 9.53 15.29 48.18
CA THR A 91 9.46 14.68 49.53
C THR A 91 10.73 13.87 49.80
#